data_AF-A0A4R8GIG3-F1
#
_entry.id   AF-A0A4R8GIG3-F1
#
_cell.length_a   1.000
_cell.length_b   1.000
_cell.length_c   1.000
_cell.angle_alpha   90.00
_cell.angle_beta   90.00
_cell.angle_gamma   90.00
#
_symmetry.space_group_name_H-M   'P 1'
#
loop_
_entity.id
_entity.type
_entity.pdbx_description
1 polymer ?
#
loop_
_entity_poly.entity_id
_entity_poly.type
_entity_poly.pdbx_seq_one_letter_code
_entity_poly.pdbx_strand_id
1 'polypeptide(L)'
;MFMIFILFWAVGIYLLFRSRNEEEEHLILKLIGYYLLGTFTFSVNGIVLPVGFIISLFLKPRQNRSVKRGSAIFGLVIMVISLFL
;
A
#
# COMPACT_ATOMS: atom_id res chain seq x y z
N MET A 1 20.40 6.14 5.44
CA MET A 1 19.42 6.29 4.33
C MET A 1 18.38 5.17 4.34
N PHE A 2 18.77 3.90 4.16
CA PHE A 2 17.84 2.75 4.20
C PHE A 2 16.97 2.66 5.47
N MET A 3 17.58 2.84 6.64
CA MET A 3 16.86 2.80 7.93
C MET A 3 15.78 3.87 8.07
N ILE A 4 15.96 5.04 7.42
CA ILE A 4 14.98 6.13 7.43
C ILE A 4 13.76 5.75 6.58
N PHE A 5 13.95 5.10 5.43
CA PHE A 5 12.85 4.61 4.60
C PHE A 5 12.02 3.54 5.30
N ILE A 6 12.68 2.61 6.00
CA ILE A 6 11.98 1.59 6.82
C ILE A 6 11.16 2.27 7.92
N LEU A 7 11.73 3.25 8.63
CA LEU A 7 11.02 3.95 9.68
C LEU A 7 9.80 4.70 9.13
N PHE A 8 9.96 5.43 8.02
CA PHE A 8 8.87 6.13 7.36
C PHE A 8 7.75 5.17 6.92
N TRP A 9 8.13 4.04 6.33
CA TRP A 9 7.19 2.99 5.95
C TRP A 9 6.43 2.42 7.16
N ALA A 10 7.15 2.07 8.23
CA ALA A 10 6.57 1.51 9.45
C ALA A 10 5.61 2.52 10.13
N VAL A 11 5.98 3.79 10.18
CA VAL A 11 5.12 4.87 10.70
C VAL A 11 3.86 5.01 9.85
N GLY A 12 3.98 5.01 8.52
CA GLY A 12 2.82 5.06 7.62
C GLY A 12 1.83 3.91 7.84
N ILE A 13 2.33 2.67 7.94
CA ILE A 13 1.51 1.50 8.25
C ILE A 13 0.89 1.60 9.66
N TYR A 14 1.65 2.04 10.65
CA TYR A 14 1.16 2.20 12.02
C TYR A 14 0.04 3.25 12.13
N LEU A 15 0.17 4.39 11.44
CA LEU A 15 -0.87 5.42 11.40
C LEU A 15 -2.16 4.90 10.76
N LEU A 16 -2.06 4.12 9.68
CA LEU A 16 -3.20 3.47 9.04
C LEU A 16 -3.82 2.37 9.93
N PHE A 17 -3.01 1.63 10.69
CA PHE A 17 -3.51 0.66 11.66
C PHE A 17 -4.27 1.33 12.80
N ARG A 18 -3.81 2.51 13.26
CA ARG A 18 -4.45 3.28 14.32
C ARG A 18 -5.77 3.91 13.89
N SER A 19 -5.93 4.22 12.61
CA SER A 19 -7.18 4.76 12.04
C SER A 19 -8.21 3.70 11.63
N ARG A 20 -8.04 2.44 12.07
CA ARG A 20 -9.03 1.37 11.85
C ARG A 20 -10.33 1.68 12.59
N ASN A 21 -11.45 1.36 11.94
CA ASN A 21 -12.78 1.54 12.53
C ASN A 21 -13.24 0.31 13.31
N GLU A 22 -12.74 -0.86 12.92
CA GLU A 22 -13.12 -2.15 13.48
C GLU A 22 -11.88 -2.93 13.84
N GLU A 23 -11.95 -3.71 14.92
CA GLU A 23 -10.94 -4.73 15.17
C GLU A 23 -11.05 -5.82 14.09
N GLU A 24 -9.91 -6.13 13.48
CA GLU A 24 -9.83 -7.13 12.43
C GLU A 24 -8.56 -7.94 12.63
N GLU A 25 -8.73 -9.25 12.67
CA GLU A 25 -7.63 -10.18 12.83
C GLU A 25 -6.61 -10.00 11.69
N HIS A 26 -5.34 -9.97 12.07
CA HIS A 26 -4.20 -9.79 11.17
C HIS A 26 -4.28 -8.53 10.30
N LEU A 27 -4.91 -7.44 10.77
CA LEU A 27 -5.03 -6.21 9.99
C LEU A 27 -3.67 -5.67 9.53
N ILE A 28 -2.63 -5.70 10.37
CA ILE A 28 -1.28 -5.25 9.98
C ILE A 28 -0.77 -6.00 8.74
N LEU A 29 -0.89 -7.34 8.72
CA LEU A 29 -0.51 -8.15 7.55
C LEU A 29 -1.34 -7.79 6.31
N LYS A 30 -2.63 -7.52 6.48
CA LYS A 30 -3.51 -7.08 5.39
C LYS A 30 -3.11 -5.69 4.86
N LEU A 31 -2.75 -4.74 5.74
CA LEU A 31 -2.26 -3.42 5.33
C LEU A 31 -0.93 -3.53 4.57
N ILE A 32 -0.01 -4.38 5.03
CA ILE A 32 1.23 -4.70 4.30
C ILE A 32 0.91 -5.27 2.92
N GLY A 33 -0.03 -6.22 2.83
CA GLY A 33 -0.46 -6.78 1.54
C GLY A 33 -1.04 -5.74 0.57
N TYR A 34 -1.89 -4.83 1.06
CA TYR A 34 -2.41 -3.74 0.23
C TYR A 34 -1.31 -2.73 -0.17
N TYR A 35 -0.34 -2.45 0.71
CA TYR A 35 0.84 -1.66 0.37
C TYR A 35 1.64 -2.31 -0.77
N LEU A 36 1.93 -3.61 -0.67
CA LEU A 36 2.64 -4.37 -1.71
C LEU A 36 1.87 -4.40 -3.03
N LEU A 37 0.54 -4.50 -2.99
CA LEU A 37 -0.29 -4.33 -4.19
C LEU A 37 -0.11 -2.93 -4.77
N GLY A 38 -0.11 -1.88 -3.94
CA GLY A 38 0.13 -0.51 -4.38
C GLY A 38 1.48 -0.30 -5.08
N THR A 39 2.53 -0.99 -4.62
CA THR A 39 3.87 -0.89 -5.22
C THR A 39 4.08 -1.82 -6.43
N PHE A 40 3.23 -2.83 -6.62
CA PHE A 40 3.41 -3.83 -7.67
C PHE A 40 3.09 -3.25 -9.06
N THR A 41 4.09 -3.32 -9.94
CA THR A 41 4.02 -2.81 -11.31
C THR A 41 4.25 -3.91 -12.34
N PHE A 42 3.80 -3.64 -13.55
CA PHE A 42 4.10 -4.44 -14.73
C PHE A 42 4.72 -3.52 -15.78
N SER A 43 5.92 -3.86 -16.26
CA SER A 43 6.62 -3.06 -17.27
C SER A 43 6.49 -3.72 -18.64
N VAL A 44 6.01 -2.97 -19.63
CA VAL A 44 5.89 -3.42 -21.01
C VAL A 44 6.31 -2.29 -21.96
N ASN A 45 7.24 -2.59 -22.88
CA ASN A 45 7.75 -1.62 -23.84
C ASN A 45 8.22 -0.28 -23.22
N GLY A 46 8.80 -0.33 -22.02
CA GLY A 46 9.27 0.85 -21.29
C GLY A 46 8.18 1.62 -20.54
N ILE A 47 6.91 1.20 -20.64
CA ILE A 47 5.79 1.79 -19.89
C ILE A 47 5.58 0.99 -18.59
N VAL A 48 5.66 1.66 -17.45
CA VAL A 48 5.41 1.08 -16.13
C VAL A 48 3.94 1.25 -15.76
N LEU A 49 3.21 0.13 -15.62
CA LEU A 49 1.79 0.12 -15.28
C LEU A 49 1.58 -0.31 -13.81
N PRO A 50 0.79 0.44 -13.01
CA PRO A 50 0.51 0.13 -11.60
C PRO A 50 -0.54 -0.98 -11.45
N VAL A 51 -0.30 -2.16 -12.02
CA VAL A 51 -1.30 -3.24 -12.09
C VAL A 51 -1.76 -3.71 -10.71
N GLY A 52 -0.87 -3.76 -9.71
CA GLY A 52 -1.28 -4.15 -8.36
C GLY A 52 -2.21 -3.14 -7.70
N PHE A 53 -2.00 -1.84 -7.93
CA PHE A 53 -2.93 -0.81 -7.47
C PHE A 53 -4.29 -0.98 -8.15
N ILE A 54 -4.32 -1.24 -9.47
CA ILE A 54 -5.56 -1.53 -10.21
C ILE A 54 -6.29 -2.74 -9.58
N ILE A 55 -5.58 -3.84 -9.31
CA ILE A 55 -6.13 -5.01 -8.63
C ILE A 55 -6.75 -4.62 -7.28
N SER A 56 -6.07 -3.76 -6.49
CA SER A 56 -6.58 -3.29 -5.20
C SER A 56 -7.91 -2.53 -5.28
N LEU A 57 -8.26 -1.92 -6.43
CA LEU A 57 -9.58 -1.26 -6.60
C LEU A 57 -10.73 -2.25 -6.79
N PHE A 58 -10.46 -3.45 -7.28
CA PHE A 58 -11.47 -4.49 -7.45
C PHE A 58 -11.68 -5.34 -6.20
N LEU A 59 -10.76 -5.27 -5.23
CA LEU A 59 -10.93 -5.90 -3.93
C LEU A 59 -12.06 -5.19 -3.15
N LYS A 60 -13.04 -5.97 -2.67
CA LYS A 60 -14.18 -5.50 -1.87
C LYS A 60 -14.10 -6.01 -0.42
N PRO A 61 -13.12 -5.55 0.38
CA PRO A 61 -13.01 -5.99 1.76
C PRO A 61 -14.23 -5.53 2.57
N ARG A 62 -14.77 -6.43 3.40
CA ARG A 62 -15.94 -6.14 4.26
C ARG A 62 -15.60 -5.19 5.40
N GLN A 63 -14.42 -5.37 6.00
CA GLN A 63 -13.94 -4.59 7.14
C GLN A 63 -12.80 -3.66 6.74
N ASN A 64 -12.66 -2.52 7.42
CA ASN A 64 -11.50 -1.61 7.30
C ASN A 64 -11.12 -1.23 5.86
N ARG A 65 -12.12 -1.09 4.97
CA ARG A 65 -11.91 -0.81 3.54
C ARG A 65 -11.12 0.50 3.32
N SER A 66 -11.41 1.53 4.11
CA SER A 66 -10.76 2.84 4.00
C SER A 66 -9.25 2.74 4.26
N VAL A 67 -8.82 2.11 5.36
CA VAL A 67 -7.40 1.99 5.70
C VAL A 67 -6.63 1.04 4.77
N LYS A 68 -7.27 -0.05 4.31
CA LYS A 68 -6.70 -0.93 3.28
C LYS A 68 -6.48 -0.19 1.96
N ARG A 69 -7.47 0.62 1.56
CA ARG A 69 -7.35 1.50 0.40
C ARG A 69 -6.24 2.54 0.58
N GLY A 70 -6.14 3.12 1.78
CA GLY A 70 -5.05 4.01 2.18
C GLY A 70 -3.68 3.35 2.05
N SER A 71 -3.52 2.09 2.47
CA SER A 71 -2.27 1.34 2.30
C SER A 71 -1.92 1.12 0.83
N ALA A 72 -2.88 0.80 -0.04
CA ALA A 72 -2.62 0.68 -1.47
C ALA A 72 -2.24 2.02 -2.12
N ILE A 73 -2.87 3.13 -1.72
CA ILE A 73 -2.47 4.47 -2.16
C ILE A 73 -1.06 4.80 -1.66
N PHE A 74 -0.74 4.45 -0.41
CA PHE A 74 0.60 4.66 0.14
C PHE A 74 1.66 3.91 -0.69
N GLY A 75 1.41 2.65 -1.04
CA GLY A 75 2.27 1.89 -1.95
C GLY A 75 2.40 2.54 -3.34
N LEU A 76 1.30 3.03 -3.91
CA LEU A 76 1.32 3.72 -5.20
C LEU A 76 2.17 5.00 -5.14
N VAL A 77 2.07 5.78 -4.07
CA VAL A 77 2.89 7.00 -3.87
C VAL A 77 4.37 6.63 -3.80
N ILE A 78 4.73 5.59 -3.05
CA ILE A 78 6.13 5.11 -3.00
C ILE A 78 6.61 4.67 -4.38
N MET A 79 5.76 3.96 -5.14
CA MET A 79 6.10 3.57 -6.50
C MET A 79 6.34 4.80 -7.39
N VAL A 80 5.47 5.80 -7.37
CA VAL A 80 5.65 7.03 -8.16
C VAL A 80 6.94 7.75 -7.77
N ILE A 81 7.23 7.90 -6.47
CA ILE A 81 8.48 8.50 -5.99
C ILE A 81 9.69 7.72 -6.52
N SER A 82 9.63 6.37 -6.55
CA SER A 82 10.73 5.54 -7.04
C SER A 82 11.02 5.67 -8.53
N LEU A 83 10.12 6.26 -9.33
CA LEU A 83 10.39 6.56 -10.74
C LEU A 83 11.30 7.76 -10.94
N PHE A 84 11.52 8.58 -9.90
CA PHE A 84 12.31 9.82 -9.94
C PHE A 84 13.60 9.76 -9.11
N LEU A 85 13.81 8.67 -8.37
CA LEU A 85 15.02 8.41 -7.57
C LEU A 85 16.00 7.55 -8.36
#